data_AF-A0A3N9UTS9-F1
#
_entry.id   AF-A0A3N9UTS9-F1
#
_cell.length_a   1.000
_cell.length_b   1.000
_cell.length_c   1.000
_cell.angle_alpha   90.00
_cell.angle_beta   90.00
_cell.angle_gamma   90.00
#
_symmetry.space_group_name_H-M   'P 1'
#
loop_
_entity.id
_entity.type
_entity.pdbx_description
1 polymer ?
#
loop_
_entity_poly.entity_id
_entity_poly.type
_entity_poly.pdbx_seq_one_letter_code
_entity_poly.pdbx_strand_id
1 'polypeptide(L)' 'MEKGLSQKQVALAVNMKQPDVSKVEEGKKNITLFTLIRLCKALDIKQIEIS' A
#
# COMPACT_ATOMS: atom_id res chain seq x y z
N MET A 1 7.32 4.38 7.95
CA MET A 1 6.54 3.13 7.83
C MET A 1 6.94 2.20 8.95
N GLU A 2 5.95 1.63 9.64
CA GLU A 2 6.14 0.82 10.85
C GLU A 2 6.82 -0.54 10.60
N LYS A 3 6.88 -1.00 9.34
CA LYS A 3 7.57 -2.24 8.95
C LYS A 3 8.98 -2.04 8.37
N GLY A 4 9.57 -0.84 8.50
CA GLY A 4 10.92 -0.55 7.99
C GLY A 4 11.07 -0.54 6.45
N LEU A 5 9.97 -0.66 5.71
CA LEU A 5 9.96 -0.56 4.26
C LEU A 5 9.91 0.90 3.79
N SER A 6 10.64 1.21 2.73
CA SER A 6 10.51 2.48 2.00
C SER A 6 9.35 2.44 1.01
N GLN A 7 8.83 3.60 0.61
CA GLN A 7 7.77 3.67 -0.41
C GLN A 7 8.21 3.05 -1.74
N LYS A 8 9.51 3.11 -2.08
CA LYS A 8 10.07 2.45 -3.26
C LYS A 8 9.97 0.91 -3.15
N GLN A 9 10.27 0.35 -1.98
CA GLN A 9 10.16 -1.09 -1.75
C GLN A 9 8.71 -1.57 -1.78
N VAL A 10 7.79 -0.82 -1.18
CA VAL A 10 6.36 -1.12 -1.28
C VAL A 10 5.89 -1.06 -2.73
N ALA A 11 6.25 0.01 -3.46
CA ALA A 11 5.87 0.18 -4.85
C ALA A 11 6.35 -0.99 -5.73
N LEU A 12 7.60 -1.44 -5.52
CA LEU A 12 8.14 -2.63 -6.18
C LEU A 12 7.31 -3.89 -5.85
N ALA A 13 7.01 -4.12 -4.57
CA ALA A 13 6.26 -5.28 -4.12
C ALA A 13 4.81 -5.32 -4.65
N VAL A 14 4.18 -4.16 -4.85
CA VAL A 14 2.82 -4.05 -5.38
C VAL A 14 2.73 -3.61 -6.83
N ASN A 15 3.83 -3.69 -7.60
CA ASN A 15 3.90 -3.27 -9.01
C ASN A 15 3.22 -1.91 -9.25
N MET A 16 3.58 -0.91 -8.44
CA MET A 16 3.14 0.48 -8.55
C MET A 16 4.36 1.38 -8.72
N LYS A 17 4.13 2.62 -9.16
CA LYS A 17 5.16 3.65 -9.09
C LYS A 17 5.21 4.22 -7.68
N GLN A 18 6.39 4.58 -7.18
CA GLN A 18 6.52 5.17 -5.84
C GLN A 18 5.64 6.43 -5.64
N PRO A 19 5.49 7.34 -6.62
CA PRO A 19 4.55 8.46 -6.50
C PRO A 19 3.08 8.04 -6.34
N ASP A 20 2.67 6.89 -6.88
CA ASP A 20 1.33 6.37 -6.66
C ASP A 20 1.15 5.88 -5.22
N VAL A 21 2.17 5.26 -4.63
CA VAL A 21 2.16 4.86 -3.21
C VAL A 21 2.03 6.08 -2.31
N SER A 22 2.79 7.16 -2.57
CA SER A 22 2.67 8.42 -1.81
C SER A 22 1.23 8.97 -1.86
N LYS A 23 0.61 8.98 -3.05
CA LYS A 23 -0.78 9.45 -3.18
C LYS A 23 -1.79 8.56 -2.46
N VAL A 24 -1.55 7.26 -2.34
CA VAL A 24 -2.41 6.35 -1.55
C VAL A 24 -2.30 6.69 -0.07
N GLU A 25 -1.08 6.86 0.46
CA GLU A 25 -0.84 7.21 1.86
C GLU A 25 -1.43 8.58 2.23
N GLU A 26 -1.43 9.52 1.29
CA GLU A 26 -2.04 10.84 1.44
C GLU A 26 -3.57 10.84 1.25
N GLY A 27 -4.19 9.70 0.93
CA GLY A 27 -5.63 9.60 0.64
C GLY A 27 -6.05 10.26 -0.69
N LYS A 28 -5.11 10.56 -1.58
CA LYS A 28 -5.32 11.29 -2.85
C LYS A 28 -5.47 10.37 -4.08
N LYS A 29 -5.44 9.06 -3.90
CA LYS A 29 -5.63 8.08 -4.97
C LYS A 29 -6.70 7.07 -4.59
N ASN A 30 -7.77 7.02 -5.37
CA ASN A 30 -8.75 5.94 -5.29
C ASN A 30 -8.11 4.65 -5.85
N ILE A 31 -8.09 3.59 -5.05
CA ILE A 31 -7.51 2.29 -5.42
C ILE A 31 -8.60 1.24 -5.53
N THR A 32 -8.36 0.24 -6.36
CA THR A 32 -9.25 -0.93 -6.43
C THR A 32 -9.08 -1.80 -5.18
N LEU A 33 -10.11 -2.59 -4.85
CA LEU A 33 -10.02 -3.62 -3.81
C LEU A 33 -8.85 -4.59 -4.06
N PHE A 34 -8.58 -4.92 -5.34
CA PHE A 34 -7.44 -5.76 -5.71
C PHE A 34 -6.10 -5.13 -5.32
N THR A 35 -5.92 -3.83 -5.55
CA THR A 35 -4.72 -3.10 -5.13
C THR A 35 -4.61 -3.05 -3.60
N LEU A 36 -5.72 -2.85 -2.88
CA LEU A 36 -5.74 -2.91 -1.42
C LEU A 36 -5.27 -4.29 -0.91
N ILE A 37 -5.79 -5.39 -1.47
CA ILE A 37 -5.36 -6.75 -1.11
C ILE A 37 -3.86 -6.96 -1.35
N ARG A 38 -3.30 -6.41 -2.43
CA ARG A 38 -1.86 -6.51 -2.72
C ARG A 38 -1.03 -5.73 -1.70
N LEU A 39 -1.48 -4.54 -1.31
CA LEU A 39 -0.86 -3.75 -0.24
C LEU A 39 -0.89 -4.51 1.08
N CYS A 40 -2.04 -5.09 1.46
CA CYS A 40 -2.15 -5.90 2.67
C CYS A 40 -1.17 -7.09 2.65
N LYS A 41 -1.06 -7.80 1.53
CA LYS A 41 -0.09 -8.91 1.38
C LYS A 41 1.36 -8.44 1.50
N ALA A 42 1.73 -7.37 0.79
CA ALA A 42 3.09 -6.83 0.80
C ALA A 42 3.49 -6.29 2.18
N LEU A 43 2.51 -5.79 2.94
CA LEU A 43 2.69 -5.28 4.29
C LEU A 43 2.36 -6.32 5.36
N ASP A 44 2.13 -7.59 5.02
CA ASP A 44 1.72 -8.66 5.97
C ASP A 44 0.64 -8.19 6.97
N ILE A 45 -0.45 -7.64 6.43
CA ILE A 45 -1.67 -7.23 7.14
C ILE A 45 -2.72 -8.31 6.92
N LYS A 46 -3.21 -8.91 8.00
CA LYS A 46 -4.14 -10.05 7.97
C LYS A 46 -5.59 -9.68 8.28
N GLN A 47 -5.80 -8.58 8.98
CA GLN A 47 -7.12 -8.08 9.38
C GLN A 47 -7.14 -6.57 9.19
N ILE A 48 -8.29 -6.06 8.75
CA ILE A 48 -8.55 -4.63 8.59
C ILE A 48 -9.69 -4.33 9.55
N GLU A 49 -9.45 -3.43 10.49
CA GLU A 49 -10.51 -2.88 11.33
C GLU A 49 -11.19 -1.75 10.56
N ILE A 50 -12.52 -1.77 10.54
CA ILE A 50 -13.33 -0.69 9.98
C ILE A 50 -14.01 -0.02 11.18
N SER A 51 -13.70 1.26 11.38
CA SER A 51 -14.28 2.11 12.41
C SER A 51 -15.57 2.81 11.95
#